data_AF-A0A956Z2T3-F1
#
_entry.id   AF-A0A956Z2T3-F1
#
_cell.length_a   1.000
_cell.length_b   1.000
_cell.length_c   1.000
_cell.angle_alpha   90.00
_cell.angle_beta   90.00
_cell.angle_gamma   90.00
#
_symmetry.space_group_name_H-M   'P 1'
#
loop_
_entity.id
_entity.type
_entity.pdbx_description
1 polymer ?
#
loop_
_entity_poly.entity_id
_entity_poly.type
_entity_poly.pdbx_seq_one_letter_code
_entity_poly.pdbx_strand_id
1 'polypeptide(L)'
;MDIQRAIDVLSRYGHLQLEEAEAVMNQIMSGDASDAQIGAYLMALRMKGETQDEITGSARAMRANAHKVTTNGDPSELLDTCGTGGDRSGTFNISTTVAFVAAGAGMKVAKHGNRAASSKCGSADVLGALGVNLDLTPDQVGDCINTVGIGFLFAPKLHPAMKYAIGPRRELAMRTIFNILGPLTNPAGA
;
A
#
# COMPACT_ATOMS: atom_id res chain seq x y z
N MET A 1 -5.22 -22.08 0.58
CA MET A 1 -6.51 -21.63 1.15
C MET A 1 -7.27 -20.90 0.07
N ASP A 2 -8.51 -21.28 -0.25
CA ASP A 2 -9.39 -20.50 -1.13
C ASP A 2 -10.17 -19.44 -0.32
N ILE A 3 -10.66 -18.40 -0.99
CA ILE A 3 -11.36 -17.28 -0.32
C ILE A 3 -12.67 -17.71 0.36
N GLN A 4 -13.39 -18.72 -0.17
CA GLN A 4 -14.67 -19.16 0.41
C GLN A 4 -14.45 -19.81 1.77
N ARG A 5 -13.45 -20.70 1.87
CA ARG A 5 -13.04 -21.33 3.13
C ARG A 5 -12.47 -20.31 4.10
N ALA A 6 -11.71 -19.33 3.61
CA ALA A 6 -11.21 -18.25 4.45
C ALA A 6 -12.35 -17.42 5.08
N ILE A 7 -13.39 -17.08 4.29
CA ILE A 7 -14.58 -16.38 4.81
C ILE A 7 -15.26 -17.20 5.90
N ASP A 8 -15.43 -18.52 5.73
CA ASP A 8 -16.05 -19.40 6.73
C ASP A 8 -15.25 -19.51 8.04
N VAL A 9 -13.91 -19.50 7.96
CA VAL A 9 -13.04 -19.45 9.15
C VAL A 9 -13.22 -18.10 9.86
N LEU A 10 -13.14 -17.00 9.10
CA LEU A 10 -13.20 -15.65 9.64
C LEU A 10 -14.59 -15.31 10.21
N SER A 11 -15.68 -15.80 9.61
CA SER A 11 -17.05 -15.57 10.09
C SER A 11 -17.33 -16.21 11.45
N ARG A 12 -16.48 -17.15 11.87
CA ARG A 12 -16.53 -17.80 13.18
C ARG A 12 -15.47 -17.22 14.13
N TYR A 13 -14.95 -16.03 13.84
CA TYR A 13 -13.87 -15.36 14.57
C TYR A 13 -12.56 -16.16 14.63
N GLY A 14 -12.37 -17.12 13.71
CA GLY A 14 -11.12 -17.84 13.55
C GLY A 14 -10.03 -16.98 12.89
N HIS A 15 -8.78 -17.41 13.00
CA HIS A 15 -7.63 -16.70 12.43
C HIS A 15 -7.02 -17.47 11.27
N LEU A 16 -6.59 -16.74 10.25
CA LEU A 16 -5.79 -17.30 9.18
C LEU A 16 -4.31 -17.28 9.57
N GLN A 17 -3.59 -18.33 9.21
CA GLN A 17 -2.13 -18.32 9.23
C GLN A 17 -1.60 -17.43 8.10
N LEU A 18 -0.31 -17.09 8.19
CA LEU A 18 0.33 -16.15 7.27
C LEU A 18 0.16 -16.59 5.81
N GLU A 19 0.49 -17.84 5.50
CA GLU A 19 0.45 -18.39 4.14
C GLU A 19 -0.99 -18.47 3.60
N GLU A 20 -1.97 -18.64 4.49
CA GLU A 20 -3.39 -18.66 4.13
C GLU A 20 -3.88 -17.28 3.75
N ALA A 21 -3.54 -16.25 4.53
CA ALA A 21 -3.87 -14.86 4.23
C ALA A 21 -3.17 -14.38 2.95
N GLU A 22 -1.92 -14.77 2.73
CA GLU A 22 -1.18 -14.50 1.49
C GLU A 22 -1.87 -15.14 0.28
N ALA A 23 -2.28 -16.41 0.38
CA ALA A 23 -2.99 -17.11 -0.70
C ALA A 23 -4.35 -16.46 -1.04
N VAL A 24 -5.10 -16.02 -0.02
CA VAL A 24 -6.39 -15.33 -0.23
C VAL A 24 -6.17 -13.97 -0.86
N MET A 25 -5.21 -13.18 -0.36
CA MET A 25 -4.92 -11.88 -0.93
C MET A 25 -4.42 -11.99 -2.39
N ASN A 26 -3.67 -13.04 -2.74
CA ASN A 26 -3.29 -13.31 -4.13
C ASN A 26 -4.50 -13.57 -5.04
N GLN A 27 -5.53 -14.30 -4.58
CA GLN A 27 -6.78 -14.48 -5.34
C GLN A 27 -7.50 -13.14 -5.60
N ILE A 28 -7.46 -12.22 -4.62
CA ILE A 28 -7.99 -10.86 -4.81
C ILE A 28 -7.14 -10.10 -5.84
N MET A 29 -5.81 -10.20 -5.76
CA MET A 29 -4.90 -9.48 -6.66
C MET A 29 -4.86 -10.05 -8.09
N SER A 30 -5.24 -11.32 -8.30
CA SER A 30 -5.36 -11.92 -9.63
C SER A 30 -6.72 -11.68 -10.28
N GLY A 31 -7.74 -11.26 -9.51
CA GLY A 31 -9.11 -11.09 -9.98
C GLY A 31 -9.95 -12.38 -9.94
N ASP A 32 -9.51 -13.39 -9.19
CA ASP A 32 -10.19 -14.68 -9.04
C ASP A 32 -11.29 -14.66 -7.96
N ALA A 33 -11.42 -13.55 -7.23
CA ALA A 33 -12.46 -13.33 -6.23
C ALA A 33 -13.55 -12.37 -6.75
N SER A 34 -14.81 -12.71 -6.50
CA SER A 34 -15.94 -11.82 -6.81
C SER A 34 -16.03 -10.66 -5.81
N ASP A 35 -16.72 -9.59 -6.21
CA ASP A 35 -16.95 -8.43 -5.34
C ASP A 35 -17.61 -8.80 -4.01
N ALA A 36 -18.56 -9.74 -4.04
CA ALA A 36 -19.22 -10.26 -2.85
C ALA A 36 -18.24 -11.00 -1.92
N GLN A 37 -17.33 -11.81 -2.48
CA GLN A 37 -16.32 -12.52 -1.69
C GLN A 37 -15.31 -11.54 -1.08
N ILE A 38 -14.84 -10.56 -1.85
CA ILE A 38 -13.94 -9.51 -1.35
C ILE A 38 -14.63 -8.74 -0.21
N GLY A 39 -15.89 -8.32 -0.42
CA GLY A 39 -16.66 -7.61 0.60
C GLY A 39 -16.82 -8.42 1.89
N ALA A 40 -17.19 -9.70 1.78
CA ALA A 40 -17.35 -10.60 2.92
C ALA A 40 -16.03 -10.82 3.67
N TYR A 41 -14.93 -11.06 2.95
CA TYR A 41 -13.60 -11.23 3.52
C TYR A 41 -13.15 -10.00 4.32
N LEU A 42 -13.29 -8.81 3.71
CA LEU A 42 -12.93 -7.55 4.35
C LEU A 42 -13.79 -7.26 5.58
N MET A 43 -15.07 -7.60 5.54
CA MET A 43 -15.96 -7.40 6.68
C MET A 43 -15.68 -8.35 7.83
N ALA A 44 -15.44 -9.62 7.52
CA ALA A 44 -15.12 -10.63 8.53
C ALA A 44 -13.81 -10.29 9.25
N LEU A 45 -12.76 -9.90 8.52
CA LEU A 45 -11.51 -9.38 9.10
C LEU A 45 -11.75 -8.18 10.01
N ARG A 46 -12.53 -7.20 9.55
CA ARG A 46 -12.80 -5.97 10.31
C ARG A 46 -13.59 -6.21 11.59
N MET A 47 -14.58 -7.11 11.55
CA MET A 47 -15.40 -7.46 12.70
C MET A 47 -14.62 -8.26 13.75
N LYS A 48 -13.75 -9.17 13.30
CA LYS A 48 -12.89 -9.97 14.16
C LYS A 48 -11.72 -9.16 14.74
N GLY A 49 -11.18 -8.25 13.96
CA GLY A 49 -9.87 -7.62 14.18
C GLY A 49 -8.77 -8.42 13.48
N GLU A 50 -7.94 -7.74 12.69
CA GLU A 50 -6.85 -8.35 11.92
C GLU A 50 -5.69 -8.80 12.82
N THR A 51 -5.12 -9.98 12.56
CA THR A 51 -3.92 -10.48 13.25
C THR A 51 -2.62 -10.08 12.55
N GLN A 52 -1.48 -10.25 13.23
CA GLN A 52 -0.16 -10.01 12.63
C GLN A 52 0.05 -10.88 11.37
N ASP A 53 -0.32 -12.15 11.41
CA ASP A 53 -0.15 -13.08 10.29
C ASP A 53 -1.02 -12.68 9.10
N GLU A 54 -2.26 -12.29 9.35
CA GLU A 54 -3.20 -11.83 8.32
C GLU A 54 -2.70 -10.55 7.62
N ILE A 55 -2.17 -9.60 8.40
CA ILE A 55 -1.58 -8.35 7.88
C ILE A 55 -0.31 -8.65 7.09
N THR A 56 0.57 -9.50 7.63
CA THR A 56 1.87 -9.83 7.02
C THR A 56 1.67 -10.59 5.70
N GLY A 57 0.82 -11.63 5.69
CA GLY A 57 0.51 -12.38 4.48
C GLY A 57 -0.13 -11.51 3.41
N SER A 58 -1.05 -10.63 3.80
CA SER A 58 -1.67 -9.66 2.87
C SER A 58 -0.65 -8.68 2.29
N ALA A 59 0.26 -8.15 3.11
CA ALA A 59 1.31 -7.24 2.64
C ALA A 59 2.30 -7.94 1.69
N ARG A 60 2.65 -9.19 1.96
CA ARG A 60 3.50 -10.01 1.06
C ARG A 60 2.86 -10.19 -0.31
N ALA A 61 1.60 -10.61 -0.37
CA ALA A 61 0.84 -10.73 -1.61
C ALA A 61 0.79 -9.40 -2.38
N MET A 62 0.49 -8.29 -1.71
CA MET A 62 0.45 -6.97 -2.35
C MET A 62 1.81 -6.53 -2.89
N ARG A 63 2.90 -6.79 -2.15
CA ARG A 63 4.27 -6.53 -2.62
C ARG A 63 4.62 -7.39 -3.83
N ALA A 64 4.23 -8.66 -3.84
CA ALA A 64 4.52 -9.60 -4.93
C ALA A 64 3.82 -9.20 -6.24
N ASN A 65 2.62 -8.63 -6.14
CA ASN A 65 1.82 -8.16 -7.29
C ASN A 65 2.05 -6.69 -7.67
N ALA A 66 3.05 -6.04 -7.07
CA ALA A 66 3.41 -4.66 -7.40
C ALA A 66 4.41 -4.60 -8.55
N HIS A 67 4.39 -3.51 -9.32
CA HIS A 67 5.50 -3.15 -10.18
C HIS A 67 6.69 -2.72 -9.31
N LYS A 68 7.74 -3.55 -9.30
CA LYS A 68 8.92 -3.33 -8.49
C LYS A 68 9.69 -2.10 -8.95
N VAL A 69 10.23 -1.36 -7.99
CA VAL A 69 11.15 -0.25 -8.23
C VAL A 69 12.52 -0.70 -7.74
N THR A 70 13.42 -1.01 -8.67
CA THR A 70 14.76 -1.49 -8.33
C THR A 70 15.71 -0.31 -8.18
N THR A 71 16.54 -0.34 -7.13
CA THR A 71 17.55 0.68 -6.84
C THR A 71 18.93 0.04 -6.71
N ASN A 72 19.97 0.85 -6.77
CA ASN A 72 21.34 0.42 -6.50
C ASN A 72 21.56 0.36 -4.98
N GLY A 73 21.92 -0.80 -4.45
CA GLY A 73 22.23 -1.02 -3.03
C GLY A 73 21.23 -1.93 -2.33
N ASP A 74 21.33 -1.99 -1.00
CA ASP A 74 20.43 -2.77 -0.16
C ASP A 74 19.10 -2.01 0.03
N PRO A 75 17.95 -2.60 -0.31
CA PRO A 75 16.64 -2.01 -0.04
C PRO A 75 16.42 -1.61 1.43
N SER A 76 17.08 -2.28 2.39
CA SER A 76 16.96 -1.97 3.82
C SER A 76 17.58 -0.62 4.22
N GLU A 77 18.40 -0.02 3.34
CA GLU A 77 18.95 1.33 3.52
C GLU A 77 18.03 2.43 2.99
N LEU A 78 16.93 2.07 2.33
CA LEU A 78 15.94 3.03 1.83
C LEU A 78 15.02 3.47 2.97
N LEU A 79 14.72 4.76 3.02
CA LEU A 79 13.70 5.30 3.91
C LEU A 79 12.37 5.45 3.17
N ASP A 80 11.29 4.95 3.77
CA ASP A 80 9.93 5.38 3.47
C ASP A 80 9.35 6.16 4.66
N THR A 81 8.62 7.24 4.34
CA THR A 81 7.91 8.06 5.32
C THR A 81 6.39 7.94 5.19
N CYS A 82 5.90 6.95 4.42
CA CYS A 82 4.48 6.71 4.20
C CYS A 82 3.71 6.52 5.52
N GLY A 83 2.50 7.06 5.58
CA GLY A 83 1.58 6.87 6.70
C GLY A 83 0.27 6.25 6.21
N THR A 84 -0.48 5.63 7.11
CA THR A 84 -1.80 5.03 6.81
C THR A 84 -2.84 6.09 6.43
N GLY A 85 -2.69 7.31 6.95
CA GLY A 85 -3.61 8.42 6.71
C GLY A 85 -4.97 8.25 7.40
N GLY A 86 -5.84 9.23 7.19
CA GLY A 86 -7.21 9.22 7.74
C GLY A 86 -7.29 9.46 9.25
N ASP A 87 -6.25 10.03 9.86
CA ASP A 87 -6.25 10.53 11.25
C ASP A 87 -7.17 11.75 11.44
N ARG A 88 -7.59 12.38 10.34
CA ARG A 88 -8.46 13.57 10.30
C ARG A 88 -7.90 14.77 11.07
N SER A 89 -6.58 14.79 11.30
CA SER A 89 -5.91 15.86 12.06
C SER A 89 -5.85 17.19 11.29
N GLY A 90 -6.03 17.17 9.97
CA GLY A 90 -5.97 18.36 9.12
C GLY A 90 -4.57 18.98 9.05
N THR A 91 -3.54 18.21 9.41
CA THR A 91 -2.14 18.65 9.34
C THR A 91 -1.68 18.87 7.90
N PHE A 92 -0.60 19.62 7.75
CA PHE A 92 0.11 19.72 6.47
C PHE A 92 0.79 18.38 6.13
N ASN A 93 1.37 18.26 4.93
CA ASN A 93 2.02 17.02 4.47
C ASN A 93 3.38 16.74 5.16
N ILE A 94 3.34 16.50 6.48
CA ILE A 94 4.51 16.27 7.34
C ILE A 94 5.43 15.20 6.75
N SER A 95 4.89 14.06 6.33
CA SER A 95 5.72 12.98 5.79
C SER A 95 6.41 13.34 4.47
N THR A 96 5.81 14.18 3.64
CA THR A 96 6.45 14.68 2.42
C THR A 96 7.57 15.66 2.77
N THR A 97 7.36 16.53 3.75
CA THR A 97 8.41 17.43 4.25
C THR A 97 9.59 16.65 4.83
N VAL A 98 9.33 15.63 5.65
CA VAL A 98 10.38 14.76 6.22
C VAL A 98 11.17 14.04 5.13
N ALA A 99 10.51 13.57 4.06
CA ALA A 99 11.20 12.94 2.94
C ALA A 99 12.22 13.86 2.27
N PHE A 100 11.88 15.14 2.05
CA PHE A 100 12.83 16.11 1.50
C PHE A 100 13.99 16.39 2.45
N VAL A 101 13.72 16.56 3.74
CA VAL A 101 14.77 16.83 4.74
C VAL A 101 15.73 15.65 4.87
N ALA A 102 15.21 14.41 4.93
CA ALA A 102 16.04 13.21 5.01
C ALA A 102 16.91 13.01 3.76
N ALA A 103 16.34 13.24 2.56
CA ALA A 103 17.10 13.19 1.32
C ALA A 103 18.20 14.27 1.28
N GLY A 104 17.89 15.50 1.71
CA GLY A 104 18.88 16.57 1.82
C GLY A 104 19.99 16.30 2.84
N ALA A 105 19.74 15.43 3.82
CA ALA A 105 20.73 14.94 4.77
C ALA A 105 21.55 13.73 4.26
N GLY A 106 21.31 13.29 3.02
CA GLY A 106 22.08 12.22 2.37
C GLY A 106 21.48 10.82 2.45
N MET A 107 20.28 10.67 3.02
CA MET A 107 19.58 9.38 3.00
C MET A 107 18.91 9.12 1.65
N LYS A 108 18.85 7.85 1.22
CA LYS A 108 18.05 7.46 0.05
C LYS A 108 16.59 7.29 0.45
N VAL A 109 15.69 8.01 -0.19
CA VAL A 109 14.26 8.02 0.17
C VAL A 109 13.40 7.43 -0.95
N ALA A 110 12.73 6.32 -0.69
CA ALA A 110 11.75 5.71 -1.57
C ALA A 110 10.34 5.98 -1.01
N LYS A 111 9.84 7.19 -1.19
CA LYS A 111 8.58 7.61 -0.56
C LYS A 111 7.38 6.97 -1.28
N HIS A 112 6.69 6.05 -0.61
CA HIS A 112 5.40 5.54 -1.09
C HIS A 112 4.28 6.53 -0.76
N GLY A 113 3.39 6.76 -1.72
CA GLY A 113 2.31 7.72 -1.50
C GLY A 113 1.17 7.63 -2.49
N ASN A 114 0.10 8.33 -2.14
CA ASN A 114 -1.13 8.41 -2.91
C ASN A 114 -1.69 9.84 -2.89
N ARG A 115 -2.73 10.08 -3.70
CA ARG A 115 -3.58 11.27 -3.59
C ARG A 115 -4.41 11.22 -2.31
N ALA A 116 -4.96 12.36 -1.90
CA ALA A 116 -5.85 12.42 -0.75
C ALA A 116 -7.05 11.48 -0.92
N ALA A 117 -7.28 10.59 0.05
CA ALA A 117 -8.52 9.81 0.15
C ALA A 117 -9.59 10.54 0.99
N SER A 118 -9.18 11.27 2.03
CA SER A 118 -10.09 11.98 2.95
C SER A 118 -9.57 13.33 3.47
N SER A 119 -8.32 13.70 3.15
CA SER A 119 -7.74 14.99 3.53
C SER A 119 -7.96 16.04 2.44
N LYS A 120 -7.66 17.31 2.73
CA LYS A 120 -7.70 18.38 1.71
C LYS A 120 -6.62 18.23 0.64
N CYS A 121 -5.50 17.56 0.95
CA CYS A 121 -4.34 17.45 0.09
C CYS A 121 -3.48 16.25 0.51
N GLY A 122 -3.12 15.36 -0.42
CA GLY A 122 -2.24 14.22 -0.21
C GLY A 122 -0.82 14.47 -0.72
N SER A 123 0.09 13.53 -0.46
CA SER A 123 1.49 13.66 -0.87
C SER A 123 1.66 13.84 -2.38
N ALA A 124 0.92 13.08 -3.19
CA ALA A 124 0.93 13.21 -4.65
C ALA A 124 0.43 14.60 -5.11
N ASP A 125 -0.56 15.16 -4.42
CA ASP A 125 -1.15 16.47 -4.79
C ASP A 125 -0.13 17.61 -4.53
N VAL A 126 0.60 17.55 -3.41
CA VAL A 126 1.70 18.50 -3.12
C VAL A 126 2.81 18.38 -4.15
N LEU A 127 3.27 17.15 -4.43
CA LEU A 127 4.38 16.94 -5.36
C LEU A 127 4.02 17.38 -6.78
N GLY A 128 2.80 17.10 -7.23
CA GLY A 128 2.30 17.59 -8.52
C GLY A 128 2.26 19.12 -8.58
N ALA A 129 1.82 19.79 -7.51
CA ALA A 129 1.82 21.25 -7.43
C ALA A 129 3.25 21.85 -7.41
N LEU A 130 4.24 21.13 -6.90
CA LEU A 130 5.66 21.50 -6.93
C LEU A 130 6.33 21.20 -8.28
N GLY A 131 5.60 20.65 -9.26
CA GLY A 131 6.13 20.35 -10.59
C GLY A 131 6.81 18.98 -10.72
N VAL A 132 6.68 18.10 -9.72
CA VAL A 132 7.18 16.72 -9.84
C VAL A 132 6.35 15.94 -10.83
N ASN A 133 7.01 15.28 -11.78
CA ASN A 133 6.35 14.38 -12.71
C ASN A 133 5.92 13.10 -11.97
N LEU A 134 4.61 12.92 -11.76
CA LEU A 134 4.05 11.72 -11.13
C LEU A 134 3.93 10.54 -12.10
N ASP A 135 4.22 10.76 -13.38
CA ASP A 135 4.02 9.78 -14.44
C ASP A 135 5.24 8.94 -14.78
N LEU A 136 6.31 9.04 -13.99
CA LEU A 136 7.52 8.22 -14.17
C LEU A 136 7.22 6.71 -14.15
N THR A 137 7.99 5.97 -14.94
CA THR A 137 8.01 4.50 -14.90
C THR A 137 8.73 4.00 -13.65
N PRO A 138 8.53 2.73 -13.24
CA PRO A 138 9.23 2.16 -12.09
C PRO A 138 10.76 2.31 -12.19
N ASP A 139 11.33 2.06 -13.37
CA ASP A 139 12.77 2.20 -13.61
C ASP A 139 13.24 3.65 -13.43
N GLN A 140 12.49 4.62 -13.97
CA GLN A 140 12.79 6.04 -13.82
C GLN A 140 12.72 6.49 -12.35
N VAL A 141 11.79 5.95 -11.56
CA VAL A 141 11.74 6.22 -10.12
C VAL A 141 12.99 5.67 -9.43
N GLY A 142 13.43 4.46 -9.81
CA GLY A 142 14.69 3.87 -9.33
C GLY A 142 15.89 4.76 -9.65
N ASP A 143 15.97 5.27 -10.87
CA ASP A 143 17.01 6.20 -11.30
C ASP A 143 17.00 7.51 -10.49
N CYS A 144 15.81 8.06 -10.18
CA CYS A 144 15.70 9.22 -9.30
C CYS A 144 16.26 8.95 -7.90
N ILE A 145 15.95 7.79 -7.31
CA ILE A 145 16.49 7.41 -6.00
C ILE A 145 18.02 7.29 -6.06
N ASN A 146 18.55 6.68 -7.13
CA ASN A 146 19.98 6.48 -7.30
C ASN A 146 20.77 7.77 -7.52
N THR A 147 20.20 8.72 -8.28
CA THR A 147 20.91 9.93 -8.74
C THR A 147 20.62 11.17 -7.92
N VAL A 148 19.36 11.35 -7.49
CA VAL A 148 18.88 12.51 -6.72
C VAL A 148 18.82 12.20 -5.22
N GLY A 149 18.75 10.91 -4.85
CA GLY A 149 18.58 10.47 -3.45
C GLY A 149 17.12 10.38 -3.01
N ILE A 150 16.16 10.70 -3.88
CA ILE A 150 14.72 10.62 -3.58
C ILE A 150 13.91 10.23 -4.81
N GLY A 151 12.96 9.32 -4.61
CA GLY A 151 11.94 8.97 -5.60
C GLY A 151 10.55 8.89 -4.96
N PHE A 152 9.53 9.29 -5.73
CA PHE A 152 8.13 9.18 -5.31
C PHE A 152 7.48 7.97 -6.00
N LEU A 153 7.06 7.02 -5.18
CA LEU A 153 6.42 5.79 -5.61
C LEU A 153 4.90 6.01 -5.58
N PHE A 154 4.32 6.32 -6.74
CA PHE A 154 2.89 6.63 -6.83
C PHE A 154 2.03 5.36 -6.84
N ALA A 155 1.35 5.08 -5.73
CA ALA A 155 0.67 3.82 -5.46
C ALA A 155 -0.29 3.35 -6.57
N PRO A 156 -1.14 4.20 -7.20
CA PRO A 156 -2.03 3.76 -8.27
C PRO A 156 -1.33 3.22 -9.51
N LYS A 157 -0.08 3.67 -9.79
CA LYS A 157 0.71 3.16 -10.92
C LYS A 157 1.48 1.89 -10.55
N LEU A 158 1.85 1.73 -9.28
CA LEU A 158 2.70 0.62 -8.85
C LEU A 158 1.94 -0.59 -8.30
N HIS A 159 0.65 -0.43 -7.95
CA HIS A 159 -0.21 -1.52 -7.50
C HIS A 159 -1.41 -1.73 -8.44
N PRO A 160 -1.20 -2.11 -9.71
CA PRO A 160 -2.29 -2.24 -10.69
C PRO A 160 -3.35 -3.28 -10.29
N ALA A 161 -2.95 -4.34 -9.56
CA ALA A 161 -3.84 -5.38 -9.04
C ALA A 161 -4.91 -4.82 -8.07
N MET A 162 -4.70 -3.64 -7.49
CA MET A 162 -5.70 -2.99 -6.63
C MET A 162 -7.01 -2.67 -7.34
N LYS A 163 -7.04 -2.65 -8.69
CA LYS A 163 -8.27 -2.47 -9.47
C LYS A 163 -9.38 -3.45 -9.08
N TYR A 164 -9.03 -4.68 -8.70
CA TYR A 164 -9.98 -5.72 -8.30
C TYR A 164 -10.61 -5.45 -6.92
N ALA A 165 -9.87 -4.79 -6.02
CA ALA A 165 -10.36 -4.48 -4.68
C ALA A 165 -11.03 -3.09 -4.59
N ILE A 166 -10.84 -2.20 -5.57
CA ILE A 166 -11.34 -0.81 -5.50
C ILE A 166 -12.87 -0.74 -5.45
N GLY A 167 -13.58 -1.52 -6.27
CA GLY A 167 -15.05 -1.56 -6.30
C GLY A 167 -15.65 -1.93 -4.94
N PRO A 168 -15.35 -3.13 -4.41
CA PRO A 168 -15.84 -3.58 -3.11
C PRO A 168 -15.48 -2.62 -1.97
N ARG A 169 -14.25 -2.07 -1.96
CA ARG A 169 -13.84 -1.10 -0.93
C ARG A 169 -14.65 0.19 -0.98
N ARG A 170 -14.98 0.66 -2.19
CA ARG A 170 -15.81 1.86 -2.38
C ARG A 170 -17.24 1.63 -1.91
N GLU A 171 -17.80 0.46 -2.19
CA GLU A 171 -19.15 0.08 -1.76
C GLU A 171 -19.26 -0.08 -0.25
N LEU A 172 -18.25 -0.70 0.40
CA LEU A 172 -18.19 -0.81 1.85
C LEU A 172 -18.06 0.55 2.55
N ALA A 173 -17.41 1.53 1.90
CA ALA A 173 -17.26 2.91 2.38
C ALA A 173 -16.74 3.05 3.83
N MET A 174 -15.91 2.10 4.27
CA MET A 174 -15.37 2.05 5.63
C MET A 174 -13.92 1.56 5.66
N ARG A 175 -13.27 1.70 6.83
CA ARG A 175 -11.91 1.21 7.06
C ARG A 175 -11.86 -0.32 7.05
N THR A 176 -10.87 -0.87 6.35
CA THR A 176 -10.57 -2.30 6.24
C THR A 176 -9.06 -2.51 6.35
N ILE A 177 -8.59 -3.77 6.30
CA ILE A 177 -7.16 -4.11 6.25
C ILE A 177 -6.38 -3.30 5.19
N PHE A 178 -6.97 -2.95 4.05
CA PHE A 178 -6.29 -2.15 3.03
C PHE A 178 -5.92 -0.73 3.47
N ASN A 179 -6.52 -0.21 4.55
CA ASN A 179 -6.16 1.10 5.11
C ASN A 179 -4.87 1.05 5.93
N ILE A 180 -4.44 -0.13 6.39
CA ILE A 180 -3.18 -0.31 7.13
C ILE A 180 -2.07 -0.87 6.24
N LEU A 181 -2.40 -1.48 5.10
CA LEU A 181 -1.42 -2.09 4.20
C LEU A 181 -0.57 -1.08 3.41
N GLY A 182 -1.04 0.16 3.19
CA GLY A 182 -0.34 1.14 2.34
C GLY A 182 1.16 1.35 2.69
N PRO A 183 1.50 1.67 3.96
CA PRO A 183 2.90 1.79 4.39
C PRO A 183 3.67 0.47 4.39
N LEU A 184 2.96 -0.67 4.41
CA LEU A 184 3.57 -1.99 4.44
C LEU A 184 3.86 -2.54 3.05
N THR A 185 3.53 -1.85 1.96
CA THR A 185 3.63 -2.41 0.60
C THR A 185 4.53 -1.61 -0.32
N ASN A 186 5.53 -0.92 0.20
CA ASN A 186 6.48 -0.14 -0.60
C ASN A 186 7.10 -0.99 -1.74
N PRO A 187 6.89 -0.62 -3.01
CA PRO A 187 7.40 -1.40 -4.15
C PRO A 187 8.91 -1.46 -4.32
N ALA A 188 9.67 -0.58 -3.65
CA ALA A 188 11.13 -0.62 -3.59
C ALA A 188 11.67 -1.54 -2.48
N GLY A 189 10.80 -2.04 -1.59
CA GLY A 189 11.23 -2.90 -0.47
C GLY A 189 11.86 -2.15 0.70
N ALA A 190 11.70 -0.83 0.75
CA ALA A 190 11.99 0.01 1.90
C ALA A 190 11.14 -0.35 3.13
#